data_AF-A0A970ELN0-F1
#
_entry.id   AF-A0A970ELN0-F1
#
_cell.length_a   1.000
_cell.length_b   1.000
_cell.length_c   1.000
_cell.angle_alpha   90.00
_cell.angle_beta   90.00
_cell.angle_gamma   90.00
#
_symmetry.space_group_name_H-M   'P 1'
#
loop_
_entity.id
_entity.type
_entity.pdbx_description
1 polymer ?
#
loop_
_entity_poly.entity_id
_entity_poly.type
_entity_poly.pdbx_seq_one_letter_code
_entity_poly.pdbx_strand_id
1 'polypeptide(L)'
;MTRGEVMVYDNRYVRAWFHAYSGGVTCQAKEGLDYQEEEPPFTKSVELPDNEYAPDDVKAWEAVYDADELQKMLSDAGIDVGEISNIAIAERGPTERITKIKIEGSKGAEMVSGPQFRLALDSTRMQSTLVDQFQFADGQLRITGTGYGHGVGLSQWDAFKMAKDGKSPEEIVKAFFAEGVEIRKIYD
;
A
#
# COMPACT_ATOMS: atom_id res chain seq x y z
N MET A 1 -10.13 6.44 26.26
CA MET A 1 -10.84 5.24 26.75
C MET A 1 -10.65 4.18 25.68
N THR A 2 -9.74 3.23 25.91
CA THR A 2 -9.55 1.96 25.15
C THR A 2 -8.63 1.01 25.94
N ARG A 3 -8.51 1.23 27.26
CA ARG A 3 -7.53 0.50 28.09
C ARG A 3 -7.95 -0.96 28.15
N GLY A 4 -7.02 -1.84 27.78
CA GLY A 4 -7.24 -3.28 27.73
C GLY A 4 -8.09 -3.76 26.57
N GLU A 5 -8.39 -2.92 25.58
CA GLU A 5 -9.14 -3.33 24.38
C GLU A 5 -8.21 -3.81 23.27
N VAL A 6 -8.59 -4.92 22.64
CA VAL A 6 -7.83 -5.59 21.58
C VAL A 6 -8.77 -6.06 20.48
N MET A 7 -8.28 -6.09 19.25
CA MET A 7 -8.99 -6.72 18.12
C MET A 7 -8.66 -8.20 18.05
N VAL A 8 -9.69 -9.02 17.89
CA VAL A 8 -9.57 -10.48 17.79
C VAL A 8 -10.48 -11.05 16.72
N TYR A 9 -10.03 -12.16 16.13
CA TYR A 9 -10.75 -12.96 15.14
C TYR A 9 -10.53 -14.42 15.51
N ASP A 10 -11.60 -15.20 15.69
CA ASP A 10 -11.50 -16.61 16.09
C ASP A 10 -10.59 -16.83 17.32
N ASN A 11 -10.81 -16.02 18.36
CA ASN A 11 -10.05 -16.02 19.63
C ASN A 11 -8.54 -15.75 19.50
N ARG A 12 -8.06 -15.25 18.36
CA ARG A 12 -6.67 -14.87 18.12
C ARG A 12 -6.57 -13.38 17.88
N TYR A 13 -5.45 -12.77 18.28
CA TYR A 13 -5.22 -11.35 18.01
C TYR A 13 -5.13 -11.08 16.51
N VAL A 14 -5.84 -10.05 16.07
CA VAL A 14 -5.77 -9.57 14.70
C VAL A 14 -4.43 -8.85 14.51
N ARG A 15 -3.73 -9.17 13.42
CA ARG A 15 -2.64 -8.32 12.94
C ARG A 15 -3.27 -7.08 12.30
N ALA A 16 -3.52 -6.06 13.13
CA ALA A 16 -4.22 -4.85 12.76
C ALA A 16 -3.34 -3.91 11.92
N TRP A 17 -3.09 -4.28 10.67
CA TRP A 17 -2.37 -3.43 9.72
C TRP A 17 -3.10 -2.10 9.49
N PHE A 18 -2.30 -1.06 9.26
CA PHE A 18 -2.78 0.29 9.01
C PHE A 18 -1.80 1.06 8.13
N HIS A 19 -2.32 2.03 7.39
CA HIS A 19 -1.55 2.91 6.50
C HIS A 19 -2.13 4.33 6.52
N ALA A 20 -1.43 5.28 5.89
CA ALA A 20 -1.79 6.69 5.99
C ALA A 20 -3.07 7.04 5.22
N TYR A 21 -3.13 6.76 3.92
CA TYR A 21 -4.31 7.06 3.10
C TYR A 21 -4.56 5.97 2.05
N SER A 22 -5.82 5.56 1.87
CA SER A 22 -6.18 4.47 0.95
C SER A 22 -6.10 4.85 -0.52
N GLY A 23 -6.27 6.14 -0.84
CA GLY A 23 -6.49 6.56 -2.23
C GLY A 23 -7.88 6.17 -2.75
N GLY A 24 -8.85 5.95 -1.86
CA GLY A 24 -10.23 5.57 -2.19
C GLY A 24 -10.54 4.08 -2.09
N VAL A 25 -9.52 3.21 -1.96
CA VAL A 25 -9.75 1.77 -1.81
C VAL A 25 -8.64 1.09 -0.99
N THR A 26 -8.99 0.27 0.00
CA THR A 26 -8.03 -0.61 0.70
C THR A 26 -7.84 -1.92 -0.06
N CYS A 27 -6.74 -2.63 0.17
CA CYS A 27 -6.44 -3.92 -0.45
C CYS A 27 -6.22 -5.03 0.59
N GLN A 28 -6.16 -6.27 0.09
CA GLN A 28 -5.80 -7.43 0.91
C GLN A 28 -4.27 -7.60 1.02
N ALA A 29 -3.83 -8.51 1.90
CA ALA A 29 -2.44 -8.59 2.30
C ALA A 29 -1.51 -9.03 1.15
N LYS A 30 -1.93 -9.94 0.28
CA LYS A 30 -1.12 -10.36 -0.88
C LYS A 30 -0.84 -9.22 -1.82
N GLU A 31 -1.86 -8.41 -2.11
CA GLU A 31 -1.74 -7.28 -3.02
C GLU A 31 -0.92 -6.13 -2.44
N GLY A 32 -1.18 -5.74 -1.18
CA GLY A 32 -0.54 -4.57 -0.56
C GLY A 32 0.82 -4.83 0.08
N LEU A 33 1.09 -6.07 0.51
CA LEU A 33 2.29 -6.43 1.28
C LEU A 33 3.11 -7.55 0.64
N ASP A 34 2.70 -8.08 -0.52
CA ASP A 34 3.32 -9.28 -1.10
C ASP A 34 3.34 -10.42 -0.08
N TYR A 35 2.21 -10.62 0.59
CA TYR A 35 2.09 -11.61 1.66
C TYR A 35 2.18 -13.04 1.10
N GLN A 36 3.11 -13.83 1.63
CA GLN A 36 3.45 -15.14 1.04
C GLN A 36 2.55 -16.29 1.52
N GLU A 37 1.78 -16.09 2.58
CA GLU A 37 0.85 -17.11 3.11
C GLU A 37 -0.54 -16.97 2.51
N GLU A 38 -1.52 -17.72 3.03
CA GLU A 38 -2.93 -17.50 2.67
C GLU A 38 -3.40 -16.11 3.11
N GLU A 39 -4.42 -15.58 2.41
CA GLU A 39 -4.98 -14.28 2.78
C GLU A 39 -5.53 -14.32 4.21
N PRO A 40 -5.10 -13.42 5.10
CA PRO A 40 -5.57 -13.45 6.47
C PRO A 40 -7.08 -13.16 6.52
N PRO A 41 -7.88 -14.00 7.18
CA PRO A 41 -9.35 -13.98 7.07
C PRO A 41 -9.98 -12.74 7.72
N PHE A 42 -9.20 -11.96 8.47
CA PHE A 42 -9.59 -10.69 9.07
C PHE A 42 -9.40 -9.48 8.15
N THR A 43 -8.80 -9.65 6.97
CA THR A 43 -8.58 -8.57 5.99
C THR A 43 -9.67 -8.55 4.92
N LYS A 44 -10.01 -7.36 4.43
CA LYS A 44 -10.88 -7.15 3.28
C LYS A 44 -10.47 -5.89 2.52
N SER A 45 -10.83 -5.84 1.25
CA SER A 45 -10.78 -4.61 0.45
C SER A 45 -12.08 -3.82 0.65
N VAL A 46 -11.96 -2.50 0.75
CA VAL A 46 -13.07 -1.59 1.04
C VAL A 46 -12.92 -0.35 0.16
N GLU A 47 -13.93 -0.09 -0.66
CA GLU A 47 -14.08 1.21 -1.35
C GLU A 47 -14.55 2.26 -0.34
N LEU A 48 -13.96 3.44 -0.42
CA LEU A 48 -14.16 4.54 0.52
C LEU A 48 -14.55 5.80 -0.26
N PRO A 49 -15.44 6.64 0.31
CA PRO A 49 -15.79 7.91 -0.32
C PRO A 49 -14.60 8.86 -0.35
N ASP A 50 -14.67 9.86 -1.22
CA ASP A 50 -13.70 10.96 -1.27
C ASP A 50 -13.50 11.59 0.11
N ASN A 51 -12.25 11.94 0.41
CA ASN A 51 -11.84 12.42 1.71
C ASN A 51 -11.30 13.84 1.66
N GLU A 52 -12.14 14.85 1.94
CA GLU A 52 -11.73 16.25 1.99
C GLU A 52 -10.64 16.53 3.03
N TYR A 53 -10.50 15.72 4.07
CA TYR A 53 -9.53 15.94 5.14
C TYR A 53 -8.12 15.40 4.81
N ALA A 54 -7.99 14.50 3.83
CA ALA A 54 -6.68 14.00 3.45
C ALA A 54 -5.85 15.12 2.77
N PRO A 55 -4.55 15.25 3.07
CA PRO A 55 -3.67 16.21 2.41
C PRO A 55 -3.59 16.00 0.88
N ASP A 56 -3.40 17.08 0.13
CA ASP A 56 -3.36 17.01 -1.34
C ASP A 56 -2.15 16.20 -1.85
N ASP A 57 -1.03 16.22 -1.11
CA ASP A 57 0.20 15.50 -1.44
C ASP A 57 0.08 13.97 -1.27
N VAL A 58 -0.95 13.46 -0.61
CA VAL A 58 -1.29 12.02 -0.57
C VAL A 58 -2.47 11.68 -1.48
N LYS A 59 -3.29 12.67 -1.85
CA LYS A 59 -4.36 12.51 -2.84
C LYS A 59 -3.81 12.42 -4.26
N ALA A 60 -2.74 13.15 -4.55
CA ALA A 60 -2.05 13.12 -5.82
C ALA A 60 -0.56 13.38 -5.57
N TRP A 61 0.25 12.34 -5.69
CA TRP A 61 1.70 12.42 -5.58
C TRP A 61 2.37 12.16 -6.93
N GLU A 62 3.56 12.73 -7.09
CA GLU A 62 4.43 12.49 -8.24
C GLU A 62 5.84 12.12 -7.75
N ALA A 63 6.43 11.13 -8.38
CA ALA A 63 7.82 10.74 -8.19
C ALA A 63 8.52 10.61 -9.53
N VAL A 64 9.71 11.20 -9.61
CA VAL A 64 10.57 11.18 -10.79
C VAL A 64 11.94 10.68 -10.38
N TYR A 65 12.50 9.76 -11.15
CA TYR A 65 13.82 9.18 -10.91
C TYR A 65 14.60 9.07 -12.22
N ASP A 66 15.85 9.47 -12.21
CA ASP A 66 16.75 9.27 -13.35
C ASP A 66 17.36 7.85 -13.32
N ALA A 67 17.81 7.33 -14.46
CA ALA A 67 18.26 5.94 -14.61
C ALA A 67 19.40 5.56 -13.65
N ASP A 68 20.38 6.45 -13.46
CA ASP A 68 21.49 6.23 -12.53
C ASP A 68 21.02 6.13 -11.08
N GLU A 69 20.04 6.97 -10.70
CA GLU A 69 19.41 6.92 -9.38
C GLU A 69 18.64 5.61 -9.19
N LEU A 70 17.80 5.24 -10.17
CA LEU A 70 17.04 3.98 -10.15
C LEU A 70 17.95 2.77 -10.03
N GLN A 71 18.99 2.69 -10.85
CA GLN A 71 19.93 1.57 -10.84
C GLN A 71 20.59 1.44 -9.48
N LYS A 72 21.00 2.55 -8.86
CA LYS A 72 21.58 2.54 -7.53
C LYS A 72 20.57 2.08 -6.48
N MET A 73 19.37 2.67 -6.44
CA MET A 73 18.33 2.32 -5.47
C MET A 73 17.92 0.85 -5.55
N LEU A 74 17.76 0.34 -6.77
CA LEU A 74 17.43 -1.07 -7.01
C LEU A 74 18.58 -2.00 -6.61
N SER A 75 19.83 -1.65 -6.97
CA SER A 75 21.01 -2.44 -6.60
C SER A 75 21.22 -2.49 -5.08
N ASP A 76 21.03 -1.37 -4.39
CA ASP A 76 21.10 -1.29 -2.91
C ASP A 76 20.00 -2.17 -2.26
N ALA A 77 18.87 -2.37 -2.94
CA ALA A 77 17.80 -3.27 -2.54
C ALA A 77 17.99 -4.73 -3.01
N GLY A 78 19.13 -5.05 -3.62
CA GLY A 78 19.47 -6.40 -4.09
C GLY A 78 18.93 -6.78 -5.47
N ILE A 79 18.44 -5.81 -6.24
CA ILE A 79 17.93 -5.99 -7.60
C ILE A 79 18.96 -5.42 -8.58
N ASP A 80 19.82 -6.26 -9.15
CA ASP A 80 20.95 -5.84 -10.00
C ASP A 80 20.79 -6.33 -11.45
N VAL A 81 20.03 -5.56 -12.23
CA VAL A 81 19.85 -5.78 -13.68
C VAL A 81 20.89 -5.06 -14.54
N GLY A 82 21.89 -4.41 -13.95
CA GLY A 82 22.84 -3.55 -14.66
C GLY A 82 22.21 -2.24 -15.15
N GLU A 83 22.64 -1.78 -16.33
CA GLU A 83 22.12 -0.55 -16.94
C GLU A 83 20.68 -0.76 -17.39
N ILE A 84 19.75 0.02 -16.83
CA ILE A 84 18.32 -0.15 -17.03
C ILE A 84 17.93 0.30 -18.44
N SER A 85 17.30 -0.61 -19.18
CA SER A 85 16.77 -0.34 -20.52
C SER A 85 15.25 -0.25 -20.56
N ASN A 86 14.55 -0.86 -19.61
CA ASN A 86 13.10 -0.80 -19.52
C ASN A 86 12.60 -1.08 -18.09
N ILE A 87 11.53 -0.41 -17.69
CA ILE A 87 10.75 -0.71 -16.48
C ILE A 87 9.27 -0.63 -16.85
N ALA A 88 8.53 -1.71 -16.61
CA ALA A 88 7.12 -1.77 -16.95
C ALA A 88 6.30 -2.47 -15.87
N ILE A 89 5.06 -2.01 -15.69
CA ILE A 89 4.05 -2.74 -14.91
C ILE A 89 3.73 -4.03 -15.65
N ALA A 90 3.89 -5.16 -14.98
CA ALA A 90 3.57 -6.48 -15.53
C ALA A 90 2.21 -6.99 -15.05
N GLU A 91 1.79 -6.63 -13.82
CA GLU A 91 0.55 -7.10 -13.23
C GLU A 91 -0.02 -6.07 -12.24
N ARG A 92 -1.35 -5.95 -12.24
CA ARG A 92 -2.13 -5.24 -11.21
C ARG A 92 -3.03 -6.22 -10.48
N GLY A 93 -3.25 -5.95 -9.19
CA GLY A 93 -4.15 -6.70 -8.34
C GLY A 93 -5.60 -6.24 -8.47
N PRO A 94 -6.51 -6.86 -7.69
CA PRO A 94 -7.95 -6.56 -7.75
C PRO A 94 -8.34 -5.12 -7.42
N THR A 95 -7.48 -4.36 -6.73
CA THR A 95 -7.71 -2.95 -6.38
C THR A 95 -6.85 -2.00 -7.22
N GLU A 96 -6.42 -2.47 -8.40
CA GLU A 96 -5.55 -1.75 -9.35
C GLU A 96 -4.15 -1.41 -8.82
N ARG A 97 -3.77 -1.88 -7.63
CA ARG A 97 -2.41 -1.74 -7.14
C ARG A 97 -1.46 -2.59 -7.98
N ILE A 98 -0.28 -2.06 -8.25
CA ILE A 98 0.77 -2.81 -8.94
C ILE A 98 1.21 -3.97 -8.05
N THR A 99 1.10 -5.20 -8.55
CA THR A 99 1.56 -6.41 -7.86
C THR A 99 2.89 -6.90 -8.40
N LYS A 100 3.17 -6.68 -9.69
CA LYS A 100 4.45 -7.05 -10.33
C LYS A 100 4.95 -5.99 -11.29
N ILE A 101 6.26 -5.77 -11.22
CA ILE A 101 7.02 -4.89 -12.11
C ILE A 101 8.12 -5.73 -12.76
N LYS A 102 8.26 -5.58 -14.08
CA LYS A 102 9.35 -6.15 -14.85
C LYS A 102 10.42 -5.07 -15.04
N ILE A 103 11.65 -5.39 -14.69
CA ILE A 103 12.81 -4.50 -14.82
C ILE A 103 13.80 -5.22 -15.75
N GLU A 104 14.22 -4.54 -16.82
CA GLU A 104 15.14 -5.09 -17.81
C GLU A 104 16.39 -4.19 -17.90
N GLY A 105 17.55 -4.83 -18.00
CA GLY A 105 18.81 -4.13 -18.13
C GLY A 105 19.92 -5.00 -18.71
N SER A 106 21.15 -4.47 -18.74
CA SER A 106 22.29 -5.11 -19.40
C SER A 106 22.73 -6.45 -18.80
N LYS A 107 22.36 -6.77 -17.56
CA LYS A 107 22.67 -8.06 -16.90
C LYS A 107 21.50 -9.06 -16.95
N GLY A 108 20.33 -8.67 -17.46
CA GLY A 108 19.17 -9.54 -17.55
C GLY A 108 17.86 -8.82 -17.24
N ALA A 109 16.88 -9.59 -16.78
CA ALA A 109 15.58 -9.07 -16.38
C ALA A 109 15.13 -9.72 -15.07
N GLU A 110 14.48 -8.92 -14.21
CA GLU A 110 13.93 -9.36 -12.94
C GLU A 110 12.44 -9.01 -12.84
N MET A 111 11.72 -9.87 -12.13
CA MET A 111 10.32 -9.65 -11.74
C MET A 111 10.31 -9.31 -10.26
N VAL A 112 9.85 -8.11 -9.92
CA VAL A 112 9.85 -7.57 -8.56
C VAL A 112 8.42 -7.29 -8.15
N SER A 113 8.07 -7.55 -6.89
CA SER A 113 6.73 -7.21 -6.40
C SER A 113 6.56 -5.70 -6.23
N GLY A 114 5.34 -5.19 -6.38
CA GLY A 114 5.05 -3.77 -6.19
C GLY A 114 5.51 -3.23 -4.83
N PRO A 115 5.24 -3.92 -3.70
CA PRO A 115 5.73 -3.51 -2.39
C PRO A 115 7.25 -3.47 -2.27
N GLN A 116 7.96 -4.48 -2.80
CA GLN A 116 9.43 -4.48 -2.80
C GLN A 116 9.98 -3.31 -3.62
N PHE A 117 9.43 -3.06 -4.81
CA PHE A 117 9.84 -1.95 -5.67
C PHE A 117 9.59 -0.58 -5.00
N ARG A 118 8.42 -0.40 -4.38
CA ARG A 118 8.07 0.79 -3.60
C ARG A 118 9.06 1.05 -2.46
N LEU A 119 9.48 0.00 -1.74
CA LEU A 119 10.46 0.11 -0.66
C LEU A 119 11.85 0.43 -1.19
N ALA A 120 12.24 -0.18 -2.31
CA ALA A 120 13.52 0.09 -2.98
C ALA A 120 13.62 1.54 -3.46
N LEU A 121 12.53 2.10 -4.00
CA LEU A 121 12.48 3.46 -4.53
C LEU A 121 12.13 4.55 -3.49
N ASP A 122 12.38 4.31 -2.21
CA ASP A 122 11.96 5.18 -1.12
C ASP A 122 10.42 5.33 -1.04
N SER A 123 9.86 4.66 -0.04
CA SER A 123 8.42 4.63 0.23
C SER A 123 7.80 6.00 0.59
N THR A 124 8.60 7.05 0.77
CA THR A 124 8.11 8.42 0.94
C THR A 124 7.98 9.19 -0.38
N ARG A 125 8.69 8.75 -1.43
CA ARG A 125 8.59 9.31 -2.80
C ARG A 125 7.56 8.57 -3.63
N MET A 126 7.73 7.26 -3.84
CA MET A 126 6.69 6.42 -4.47
C MET A 126 5.66 6.04 -3.41
N GLN A 127 4.77 6.94 -3.01
CA GLN A 127 3.97 6.84 -1.77
C GLN A 127 2.98 5.65 -1.69
N SER A 128 2.61 5.03 -2.81
CA SER A 128 1.81 3.82 -2.83
C SER A 128 2.09 3.00 -4.09
N THR A 129 1.48 1.81 -4.18
CA THR A 129 1.42 1.02 -5.42
C THR A 129 0.13 1.27 -6.22
N LEU A 130 -0.74 2.18 -5.76
CA LEU A 130 -1.94 2.63 -6.47
C LEU A 130 -1.57 3.80 -7.39
N VAL A 131 -1.18 3.44 -8.60
CA VAL A 131 -0.50 4.31 -9.57
C VAL A 131 -1.38 4.57 -10.79
N ASP A 132 -1.51 5.84 -11.15
CA ASP A 132 -2.26 6.34 -12.31
C ASP A 132 -1.38 6.33 -13.57
N GLN A 133 -0.16 6.89 -13.48
CA GLN A 133 0.80 6.90 -14.59
C GLN A 133 2.12 6.27 -14.17
N PHE A 134 2.68 5.44 -15.06
CA PHE A 134 3.97 4.80 -14.87
C PHE A 134 4.69 4.76 -16.22
N GLN A 135 5.68 5.63 -16.39
CA GLN A 135 6.34 5.81 -17.68
C GLN A 135 7.86 5.86 -17.50
N PHE A 136 8.53 4.88 -18.09
CA PHE A 136 9.98 4.91 -18.29
C PHE A 136 10.29 5.35 -19.72
N ALA A 137 10.90 6.52 -19.88
CA ALA A 137 11.30 7.07 -21.17
C ALA A 137 12.52 7.98 -21.00
N ASP A 138 13.39 8.03 -22.01
CA ASP A 138 14.55 8.91 -22.05
C ASP A 138 15.46 8.82 -20.80
N GLY A 139 15.57 7.62 -20.22
CA GLY A 139 16.37 7.38 -19.02
C GLY A 139 15.74 7.91 -17.73
N GLN A 140 14.44 8.18 -17.71
CA GLN A 140 13.71 8.66 -16.54
C GLN A 140 12.45 7.84 -16.30
N LEU A 141 12.19 7.48 -15.04
CA LEU A 141 10.92 6.92 -14.60
C LEU A 141 10.09 8.03 -13.95
N ARG A 142 8.91 8.31 -14.53
CA ARG A 142 7.89 9.18 -13.93
C ARG A 142 6.71 8.33 -13.46
N ILE A 143 6.31 8.56 -12.21
CA ILE A 143 5.21 7.85 -11.56
C ILE A 143 4.28 8.89 -10.93
N THR A 144 2.98 8.76 -11.17
CA THR A 144 1.95 9.50 -10.43
C THR A 144 0.96 8.53 -9.81
N GLY A 145 0.40 8.89 -8.66
CA GLY A 145 -0.60 8.05 -8.02
C GLY A 145 -1.26 8.72 -6.84
N THR A 146 -2.01 7.91 -6.10
CA THR A 146 -2.78 8.34 -4.94
C THR A 146 -2.60 7.37 -3.77
N GLY A 147 -2.97 7.79 -2.57
CA GLY A 147 -2.80 7.01 -1.36
C GLY A 147 -1.36 7.05 -0.84
N TYR A 148 -1.21 6.64 0.41
CA TYR A 148 0.08 6.56 1.09
C TYR A 148 0.12 5.30 1.96
N GLY A 149 1.07 4.42 1.67
CA GLY A 149 1.32 3.17 2.41
C GLY A 149 0.90 1.93 1.63
N HIS A 150 0.85 0.80 2.34
CA HIS A 150 0.60 -0.50 1.72
C HIS A 150 -0.87 -0.75 1.37
N GLY A 151 -1.81 0.02 1.92
CA GLY A 151 -3.23 -0.07 1.58
C GLY A 151 -4.03 -1.14 2.34
N VAL A 152 -3.42 -1.89 3.26
CA VAL A 152 -4.04 -3.04 3.94
C VAL A 152 -4.59 -2.64 5.31
N GLY A 153 -5.84 -3.01 5.59
CA GLY A 153 -6.45 -2.73 6.89
C GLY A 153 -6.88 -1.26 7.03
N LEU A 154 -6.59 -0.66 8.18
CA LEU A 154 -7.13 0.66 8.54
C LEU A 154 -6.38 1.80 7.84
N SER A 155 -7.10 2.61 7.06
CA SER A 155 -6.59 3.86 6.52
C SER A 155 -6.79 5.00 7.52
N GLN A 156 -5.70 5.65 7.94
CA GLN A 156 -5.72 6.66 9.01
C GLN A 156 -6.52 7.90 8.63
N TRP A 157 -6.34 8.43 7.43
CA TRP A 157 -7.09 9.60 6.96
C TRP A 157 -8.57 9.26 6.75
N ASP A 158 -8.89 8.07 6.29
CA ASP A 158 -10.29 7.66 6.08
C ASP A 158 -10.99 7.37 7.42
N ALA A 159 -10.28 6.78 8.37
CA ALA A 159 -10.74 6.68 9.76
C ALA A 159 -10.96 8.06 10.38
N PHE A 160 -10.11 9.04 10.07
CA PHE A 160 -10.30 10.42 10.52
C PHE A 160 -11.56 11.07 9.93
N LYS A 161 -11.83 10.87 8.63
CA LYS A 161 -13.09 11.31 8.00
C LYS A 161 -14.29 10.67 8.70
N MET A 162 -14.27 9.35 8.88
CA MET A 162 -15.35 8.64 9.59
C MET A 162 -15.57 9.18 11.02
N ALA A 163 -14.49 9.50 11.74
CA ALA A 163 -14.61 10.13 13.06
C ALA A 163 -15.21 11.54 12.99
N LYS A 164 -14.90 12.33 11.95
CA LYS A 164 -15.54 13.63 11.68
C LYS A 164 -17.02 13.48 11.36
N ASP A 165 -17.41 12.39 10.72
CA ASP A 165 -18.80 12.00 10.44
C ASP A 165 -19.51 11.39 11.68
N GLY A 166 -18.85 11.37 12.84
CA GLY A 166 -19.42 10.95 14.12
C GLY A 166 -19.37 9.44 14.37
N LYS A 167 -18.61 8.67 13.59
CA LYS A 167 -18.44 7.23 13.79
C LYS A 167 -17.64 6.92 15.05
N SER A 168 -18.09 5.91 15.79
CA SER A 168 -17.35 5.38 16.94
C SER A 168 -16.09 4.62 16.52
N PRO A 169 -15.09 4.44 17.42
CA PRO A 169 -13.93 3.60 17.13
C PRO A 169 -14.30 2.19 16.67
N GLU A 170 -15.35 1.59 17.23
CA GLU A 170 -15.85 0.27 16.87
C GLU A 170 -16.45 0.24 15.46
N GLU A 171 -17.22 1.26 15.09
CA GLU A 171 -17.74 1.41 13.72
C GLU A 171 -16.61 1.58 12.70
N ILE A 172 -15.58 2.36 13.05
CA ILE A 172 -14.39 2.57 12.21
C ILE A 172 -13.67 1.24 12.00
N VAL A 173 -13.34 0.51 13.06
CA VAL A 173 -12.68 -0.80 12.95
C VAL A 173 -13.51 -1.77 12.10
N LYS A 174 -14.82 -1.85 12.30
CA LYS A 174 -15.70 -2.74 11.52
C LYS A 174 -15.79 -2.36 10.04
N ALA A 175 -15.59 -1.09 9.69
CA ALA A 175 -15.53 -0.68 8.29
C ALA A 175 -14.30 -1.26 7.57
N PHE A 176 -13.13 -1.31 8.23
CA PHE A 176 -11.86 -1.72 7.61
C PHE A 176 -11.56 -3.22 7.67
N PHE A 177 -12.09 -3.93 8.67
CA PHE A 177 -11.75 -5.34 8.89
C PHE A 177 -12.92 -6.29 8.57
N ALA A 178 -12.61 -7.55 8.27
CA ALA A 178 -13.60 -8.54 7.86
C ALA A 178 -14.67 -8.81 8.93
N GLU A 179 -15.82 -9.32 8.49
CA GLU A 179 -16.84 -9.82 9.40
C GLU A 179 -16.26 -10.90 10.32
N GLY A 180 -16.56 -10.82 11.62
CA GLY A 180 -15.98 -11.70 12.64
C GLY A 180 -14.81 -11.09 13.42
N VAL A 181 -14.31 -9.90 13.03
CA VAL A 181 -13.42 -9.12 13.90
C VAL A 181 -14.22 -8.46 15.02
N GLU A 182 -13.78 -8.71 16.24
CA GLU A 182 -14.39 -8.19 17.48
C GLU A 182 -13.37 -7.34 18.25
N ILE A 183 -13.87 -6.29 18.92
CA ILE A 183 -13.12 -5.59 19.95
C ILE A 183 -13.47 -6.23 21.29
N ARG A 184 -12.48 -6.74 22.01
CA ARG A 184 -12.66 -7.33 23.34
C ARG A 184 -11.81 -6.62 24.37
N LYS A 185 -12.37 -6.45 25.56
CA LYS A 185 -11.63 -5.99 26.72
C LYS A 185 -11.05 -7.17 27.48
N ILE A 186 -9.72 -7.21 27.61
CA ILE A 186 -8.97 -8.31 28.23
C ILE A 186 -8.42 -7.96 29.62
N TYR A 187 -8.41 -6.68 30.01
CA TYR A 187 -8.11 -6.21 31.37
C TYR A 187 -8.62 -4.78 31.61
N ASP A 188 -8.53 -4.32 32.88
CA ASP A 188 -8.89 -2.97 33.32
C ASP A 188 -7.71 -2.02 33.56
#